data_AF-A0A7J7LGZ6-F1
#
_entry.id   AF-A0A7J7LGZ6-F1
#
_cell.length_a   1.000
_cell.length_b   1.000
_cell.length_c   1.000
_cell.angle_alpha   90.00
_cell.angle_beta   90.00
_cell.angle_gamma   90.00
#
_symmetry.space_group_name_H-M   'P 1'
#
loop_
_entity.id
_entity.type
_entity.pdbx_description
1 polymer ?
#
loop_
_entity_poly.entity_id
_entity_poly.type
_entity_poly.pdbx_seq_one_letter_code
_entity_poly.pdbx_strand_id
1 'polypeptide(L)'
;MSPLLWLTRIWEIAKLNSNMQVEDLAVDGEGSSLLTKSFDVVVDGLRKNSELSKGMWTKYYELCRSQNVFLHGNLLKQNIKLVDEVISETVILVDGIKSSKLSIFINDFAAWDQSLEGLKHLGMNVGFLCTNLQRFENLVSESEHERYAKKRKEALAEFVRMEEWKRLDVVLLSLKRRSKTHMQKFQEEDNAPW
;
A
#
# COMPACT_ATOMS: atom_id res chain seq x y z
N MET A 1 8.14 -12.11 -10.17
CA MET A 1 9.52 -11.86 -10.60
C MET A 1 10.23 -11.17 -9.44
N SER A 2 11.42 -11.58 -9.02
CA SER A 2 12.09 -10.94 -7.88
C SER A 2 12.55 -9.52 -8.27
N PRO A 3 12.22 -8.46 -7.51
CA PRO A 3 12.61 -7.08 -7.82
C PRO A 3 14.12 -6.85 -7.96
N LEU A 4 14.94 -7.74 -7.38
CA LEU A 4 16.40 -7.66 -7.46
C LEU A 4 16.95 -8.08 -8.83
N LEU A 5 16.25 -8.94 -9.58
CA LEU A 5 16.61 -9.32 -10.95
C LEU A 5 16.31 -8.21 -11.97
N TRP A 6 15.48 -7.24 -11.60
CA TRP A 6 15.06 -6.12 -12.44
C TRP A 6 16.14 -5.02 -12.51
N LEU A 7 16.77 -4.68 -11.38
CA LEU A 7 17.85 -3.67 -11.33
C LEU A 7 19.10 -4.09 -12.10
N THR A 8 19.49 -5.36 -12.00
CA THR A 8 20.69 -5.87 -12.68
C THR A 8 20.52 -5.84 -14.20
N ARG A 9 19.34 -6.25 -14.69
CA ARG A 9 19.05 -6.30 -16.12
C ARG A 9 18.89 -4.91 -16.75
N ILE A 10 18.27 -3.94 -16.06
CA ILE A 10 18.17 -2.56 -16.56
C ILE A 10 19.52 -1.83 -16.49
N TRP A 11 20.33 -2.04 -15.44
CA TRP A 11 21.67 -1.45 -15.37
C TRP A 11 22.58 -1.93 -16.51
N GLU A 12 22.50 -3.21 -16.88
CA GLU A 12 23.19 -3.74 -18.06
C GLU A 12 22.72 -3.12 -19.37
N ILE A 13 21.41 -2.91 -19.55
CA ILE A 13 20.84 -2.31 -20.76
C ILE A 13 21.18 -0.81 -20.86
N ALA A 14 21.15 -0.08 -19.74
CA ALA A 14 21.50 1.35 -19.68
C ALA A 14 23.01 1.57 -19.93
N LYS A 15 23.86 0.67 -19.45
CA LYS A 15 25.33 0.73 -19.62
C LYS A 15 25.77 0.54 -21.08
N LEU A 16 24.96 -0.10 -21.92
CA LEU A 16 25.26 -0.31 -23.35
C LEU A 16 24.90 0.89 -24.24
N ASN A 17 24.13 1.88 -23.74
CA ASN A 17 23.53 2.95 -24.56
C ASN A 17 24.01 4.37 -24.24
N SER A 18 25.07 4.54 -23.45
CA SER A 18 25.48 5.83 -22.87
C SER A 18 26.21 6.81 -23.82
N ASN A 19 25.75 7.00 -25.06
CA ASN A 19 26.33 7.98 -26.00
C ASN A 19 25.26 8.63 -26.91
N MET A 20 24.45 9.59 -26.42
CA MET A 20 23.94 10.70 -27.26
C MET A 20 23.23 11.80 -26.45
N GLN A 21 23.41 13.06 -26.87
CA GLN A 21 22.84 14.28 -26.30
C GLN A 21 21.41 14.59 -26.79
N VAL A 22 20.72 15.47 -26.05
CA VAL A 22 19.29 15.80 -26.11
C VAL A 22 19.05 17.10 -26.88
N GLU A 23 18.03 17.13 -27.75
CA GLU A 23 17.35 18.37 -28.17
C GLU A 23 15.82 18.21 -28.05
N ASP A 24 15.19 19.31 -27.67
CA ASP A 24 13.84 19.46 -27.11
C ASP A 24 12.83 19.89 -28.19
N LEU A 25 11.59 19.39 -28.15
CA LEU A 25 10.48 19.93 -28.94
C LEU A 25 9.16 19.82 -28.18
N ALA A 26 8.67 20.97 -27.74
CA ALA A 26 7.35 21.20 -27.16
C ALA A 26 6.23 21.01 -28.19
N VAL A 27 5.06 20.52 -27.74
CA VAL A 27 3.79 20.66 -28.49
C VAL A 27 2.66 21.06 -27.56
N ASP A 28 1.97 22.08 -28.05
CA ASP A 28 0.88 22.92 -27.61
C ASP A 28 -0.50 22.24 -27.74
N GLY A 29 -1.42 22.66 -26.87
CA GLY A 29 -2.67 21.95 -26.58
C GLY A 29 -3.89 22.43 -27.36
N GLU A 30 -4.73 21.47 -27.75
CA GLU A 30 -6.18 21.64 -27.96
C GLU A 30 -6.90 20.33 -27.55
N GLY A 31 -7.54 20.38 -26.38
CA GLY A 31 -7.88 19.21 -25.56
C GLY A 31 -9.31 18.73 -25.72
N SER A 32 -9.49 17.52 -26.24
CA SER A 32 -10.29 16.44 -25.61
C SER A 32 -10.92 15.47 -26.63
N SER A 33 -11.32 15.90 -27.83
CA SER A 33 -11.92 14.99 -28.83
C SER A 33 -10.96 14.61 -29.97
N LEU A 34 -9.96 15.43 -30.27
CA LEU A 34 -8.85 15.07 -31.15
C LEU A 34 -7.82 14.21 -30.43
N LEU A 35 -7.71 14.38 -29.11
CA LEU A 35 -6.80 13.63 -28.24
C LEU A 35 -7.09 12.14 -28.26
N THR A 36 -8.35 11.70 -28.26
CA THR A 36 -8.69 10.27 -28.31
C THR A 36 -8.36 9.62 -29.65
N LYS A 37 -8.63 10.30 -30.78
CA LYS A 37 -8.29 9.80 -32.12
C LYS A 37 -6.77 9.83 -32.37
N SER A 38 -6.06 10.85 -31.90
CA SER A 38 -4.59 10.88 -31.98
C SER A 38 -3.95 9.85 -31.04
N PHE A 39 -4.57 9.58 -29.89
CA PHE A 39 -4.15 8.57 -28.93
C PHE A 39 -4.18 7.15 -29.50
N ASP A 40 -5.29 6.76 -30.12
CA ASP A 40 -5.40 5.44 -30.74
C ASP A 40 -4.40 5.27 -31.91
N VAL A 41 -4.16 6.31 -32.70
CA VAL A 41 -3.22 6.26 -33.85
C VAL A 41 -1.76 6.15 -33.40
N VAL A 42 -1.34 6.90 -32.37
CA VAL A 42 0.03 6.83 -31.84
C VAL A 42 0.30 5.48 -31.19
N VAL A 43 -0.66 4.96 -30.41
CA VAL A 43 -0.54 3.64 -29.80
C VAL A 43 -0.60 2.53 -30.84
N ASP A 44 -1.47 2.60 -31.86
CA ASP A 44 -1.51 1.59 -32.93
C ASP A 44 -0.25 1.61 -33.80
N GLY A 45 0.42 2.75 -33.96
CA GLY A 45 1.72 2.87 -34.61
C GLY A 45 2.83 2.13 -33.85
N LEU A 46 2.88 2.31 -32.53
CA LEU A 46 3.82 1.61 -31.64
C LEU A 46 3.52 0.10 -31.58
N ARG A 47 2.24 -0.24 -31.45
CA ARG A 47 1.74 -1.61 -31.33
C ARG A 47 2.01 -2.47 -32.56
N LYS A 48 2.00 -1.90 -33.78
CA LYS A 48 2.27 -2.65 -35.01
C LYS A 48 3.68 -3.26 -35.07
N ASN A 49 4.63 -2.65 -34.37
CA ASN A 49 6.03 -3.08 -34.33
C ASN A 49 6.42 -3.72 -32.97
N SER A 50 5.43 -3.97 -32.11
CA SER A 50 5.58 -4.47 -30.74
C SER A 50 5.41 -5.98 -30.68
N GLU A 51 6.21 -6.64 -29.83
CA GLU A 51 6.09 -8.07 -29.52
C GLU A 51 5.08 -8.34 -28.38
N LEU A 52 4.51 -7.30 -27.76
CA LEU A 52 3.58 -7.45 -26.64
C LEU A 52 2.21 -8.00 -27.08
N SER A 53 1.64 -8.86 -26.22
CA SER A 53 0.29 -9.37 -26.42
C SER A 53 -0.76 -8.26 -26.43
N LYS A 54 -1.88 -8.50 -27.14
CA LYS A 54 -3.02 -7.58 -27.16
C LYS A 54 -3.56 -7.28 -25.75
N GLY A 55 -3.61 -8.29 -24.88
CA GLY A 55 -4.08 -8.11 -23.50
C GLY A 55 -3.19 -7.19 -22.68
N MET A 56 -1.88 -7.21 -22.91
CA MET A 56 -0.93 -6.31 -22.26
C MET A 56 -1.12 -4.86 -22.72
N TRP A 57 -1.26 -4.66 -24.02
CA TRP A 57 -1.59 -3.36 -24.59
C TRP A 57 -2.92 -2.80 -24.08
N THR A 58 -3.96 -3.62 -23.93
CA THR A 58 -5.24 -3.19 -23.36
C THR A 58 -5.08 -2.65 -21.94
N LYS A 59 -4.39 -3.38 -21.05
CA LYS A 59 -4.16 -2.93 -19.68
C LYS A 59 -3.33 -1.65 -19.62
N TYR A 60 -2.28 -1.56 -20.44
CA TYR A 60 -1.47 -0.36 -20.54
C TYR A 60 -2.27 0.84 -21.04
N TYR A 61 -3.12 0.63 -22.04
CA TYR A 61 -4.02 1.65 -22.58
C TYR A 61 -5.00 2.16 -21.52
N GLU A 62 -5.63 1.24 -20.77
CA GLU A 62 -6.53 1.59 -19.67
C GLU A 62 -5.81 2.43 -18.60
N LEU A 63 -4.55 2.09 -18.29
CA LEU A 63 -3.74 2.85 -17.36
C LEU A 63 -3.47 4.27 -17.86
N CYS A 64 -3.04 4.42 -19.12
CA CYS A 64 -2.83 5.74 -19.74
C CYS A 64 -4.13 6.57 -19.73
N ARG A 65 -5.25 5.94 -20.10
CA ARG A 65 -6.57 6.57 -20.13
C ARG A 65 -7.03 7.04 -18.75
N SER A 66 -6.71 6.28 -17.69
CA SER A 66 -7.03 6.69 -16.31
C SER A 66 -6.35 7.99 -15.89
N GLN A 67 -5.22 8.32 -16.50
CA GLN A 67 -4.46 9.55 -16.25
C GLN A 67 -4.60 10.59 -17.37
N ASN A 68 -5.32 10.25 -18.45
CA ASN A 68 -5.45 11.06 -19.66
C ASN A 68 -4.09 11.52 -20.25
N VAL A 69 -3.06 10.66 -20.16
CA VAL A 69 -1.70 10.95 -20.66
C VAL A 69 -1.05 9.69 -21.25
N PHE A 70 -0.14 9.86 -22.21
CA PHE A 70 0.74 8.78 -22.64
C PHE A 70 1.89 8.61 -21.65
N LEU A 71 1.99 7.46 -21.01
CA LEU A 71 3.01 7.26 -19.97
C LEU A 71 4.43 7.15 -20.56
N HIS A 72 4.56 6.71 -21.82
CA HIS A 72 5.84 6.53 -22.50
C HIS A 72 6.30 7.76 -23.30
N GLY A 73 5.63 8.91 -23.17
CA GLY A 73 5.86 10.09 -24.04
C GLY A 73 7.31 10.59 -24.04
N ASN A 74 7.98 10.49 -22.88
CA ASN A 74 9.37 10.93 -22.69
C ASN A 74 10.36 9.76 -22.61
N LEU A 75 9.93 8.53 -22.93
CA LEU A 75 10.84 7.40 -22.97
C LEU A 75 11.90 7.63 -24.06
N LEU A 76 13.15 7.26 -23.82
CA LEU A 76 14.22 7.36 -24.82
C LEU A 76 13.83 6.53 -26.08
N LYS A 77 13.36 7.22 -27.13
CA LYS A 77 12.60 6.66 -28.27
C LYS A 77 13.39 5.79 -29.25
N GLN A 78 14.53 5.22 -28.86
CA GLN A 78 15.46 4.60 -29.82
C GLN A 78 15.34 3.07 -29.93
N ASN A 79 14.61 2.39 -29.03
CA ASN A 79 14.48 0.94 -29.10
C ASN A 79 13.07 0.45 -28.72
N ILE A 80 12.33 -0.06 -29.71
CA ILE A 80 10.96 -0.55 -29.50
C ILE A 80 10.89 -1.75 -28.55
N LYS A 81 11.93 -2.59 -28.49
CA LYS A 81 12.00 -3.68 -27.52
C LYS A 81 12.12 -3.16 -26.09
N LEU A 82 12.88 -2.08 -25.89
CA LEU A 82 12.97 -1.44 -24.58
C LEU A 82 11.63 -0.84 -24.18
N VAL A 83 10.93 -0.19 -25.11
CA VAL A 83 9.58 0.35 -24.88
C VAL A 83 8.62 -0.76 -24.47
N ASP A 84 8.64 -1.88 -25.19
CA ASP A 84 7.82 -3.06 -24.87
C ASP A 84 8.11 -3.63 -23.48
N GLU A 85 9.40 -3.83 -23.15
CA GLU A 85 9.80 -4.30 -21.83
C GLU A 85 9.32 -3.35 -20.73
N VAL A 86 9.56 -2.05 -20.88
CA VAL A 86 9.15 -1.02 -19.92
C VAL A 86 7.63 -0.94 -19.75
N ILE A 87 6.87 -1.04 -20.85
CA ILE A 87 5.40 -1.06 -20.81
C ILE A 87 4.91 -2.31 -20.07
N SER A 88 5.45 -3.48 -20.41
CA SER A 88 5.04 -4.74 -19.78
C SER A 88 5.31 -4.73 -18.27
N GLU A 89 6.47 -4.23 -17.87
CA GLU A 89 6.86 -4.14 -16.46
C GLU A 89 5.96 -3.17 -15.70
N THR A 90 5.65 -2.02 -16.30
CA THR A 90 4.73 -1.02 -15.70
C THR A 90 3.35 -1.64 -15.42
N VAL A 91 2.81 -2.41 -16.37
CA VAL A 91 1.51 -3.06 -16.17
C VAL A 91 1.59 -4.15 -15.11
N ILE A 92 2.63 -5.00 -15.13
CA ILE A 92 2.83 -6.06 -14.13
C ILE A 92 2.93 -5.46 -12.73
N LEU A 93 3.67 -4.36 -12.58
CA LEU A 93 3.83 -3.66 -11.32
C LEU A 93 2.50 -3.08 -10.84
N VAL A 94 1.74 -2.41 -11.71
CA VAL A 94 0.42 -1.86 -11.36
C VAL A 94 -0.56 -2.97 -10.95
N ASP A 95 -0.59 -4.09 -11.67
CA ASP A 95 -1.42 -5.24 -11.32
C ASP A 95 -0.96 -5.88 -9.99
N GLY A 96 0.35 -5.94 -9.76
CA GLY A 96 0.94 -6.41 -8.50
C GLY A 96 0.50 -5.55 -7.31
N ILE A 97 0.61 -4.22 -7.42
CA ILE A 97 0.15 -3.28 -6.40
C ILE A 97 -1.36 -3.47 -6.14
N LYS A 98 -2.18 -3.47 -7.20
CA LYS A 98 -3.66 -3.58 -7.09
C LYS A 98 -4.13 -4.91 -6.49
N SER A 99 -3.42 -6.00 -6.76
CA SER A 99 -3.77 -7.34 -6.26
C SER A 99 -3.14 -7.68 -4.91
N SER A 100 -2.25 -6.83 -4.41
CA SER A 100 -1.53 -7.08 -3.17
C SER A 100 -2.44 -7.05 -1.95
N LYS A 101 -2.19 -8.00 -1.04
CA LYS A 101 -2.75 -7.97 0.31
C LYS A 101 -1.86 -7.09 1.19
N LEU A 102 -2.46 -6.50 2.23
CA LEU A 102 -1.78 -5.59 3.17
C LEU A 102 -0.48 -6.16 3.76
N SER A 103 -0.42 -7.46 4.04
CA SER A 103 0.78 -8.12 4.56
C SER A 103 1.92 -8.26 3.54
N ILE A 104 1.58 -8.40 2.24
CA ILE A 104 2.55 -8.52 1.15
C ILE A 104 3.03 -7.12 0.74
N PHE A 105 2.11 -6.16 0.74
CA PHE A 105 2.39 -4.75 0.45
C PHE A 105 3.54 -4.20 1.30
N ILE A 106 3.56 -4.46 2.61
CA ILE A 106 4.61 -3.97 3.51
C ILE A 106 6.00 -4.52 3.12
N ASN A 107 6.07 -5.79 2.69
CA ASN A 107 7.35 -6.41 2.35
C ASN A 107 7.88 -5.96 0.98
N ASP A 108 6.98 -5.71 0.03
CA ASP A 108 7.34 -5.38 -1.35
C ASP A 108 7.33 -3.88 -1.65
N PHE A 109 6.88 -3.04 -0.71
CA PHE A 109 6.76 -1.59 -0.89
C PHE A 109 8.05 -0.94 -1.39
N ALA A 110 9.16 -1.17 -0.69
CA ALA A 110 10.45 -0.57 -1.06
C ALA A 110 10.92 -0.99 -2.45
N ALA A 111 10.63 -2.23 -2.84
CA ALA A 111 10.93 -2.74 -4.15
C ALA A 111 10.07 -2.09 -5.24
N TRP A 112 8.75 -1.94 -5.00
CA TRP A 112 7.86 -1.27 -5.96
C TRP A 112 8.17 0.21 -6.09
N ASP A 113 8.48 0.90 -4.99
CA ASP A 113 8.87 2.31 -5.00
C ASP A 113 10.14 2.52 -5.81
N GLN A 114 11.17 1.69 -5.56
CA GLN A 114 12.40 1.70 -6.34
C GLN A 114 12.15 1.39 -7.82
N SER A 115 11.26 0.45 -8.12
CA SER A 115 10.89 0.12 -9.50
C SER A 115 10.21 1.27 -10.23
N LEU A 116 9.25 1.93 -9.59
CA LEU A 116 8.58 3.11 -10.14
C LEU A 116 9.54 4.27 -10.33
N GLU A 117 10.46 4.48 -9.39
CA GLU A 117 11.44 5.55 -9.50
C GLU A 117 12.41 5.30 -10.67
N GLY A 118 12.87 4.05 -10.88
CA GLY A 118 13.68 3.73 -12.07
C GLY A 118 12.91 3.89 -13.38
N LEU A 119 11.62 3.51 -13.43
CA LEU A 119 10.77 3.78 -14.60
C LEU A 119 10.65 5.28 -14.89
N LYS A 120 10.48 6.09 -13.85
CA LYS A 120 10.46 7.56 -13.96
C LYS A 120 11.78 8.11 -14.51
N HIS A 121 12.92 7.60 -14.05
CA HIS A 121 14.25 7.99 -14.57
C HIS A 121 14.43 7.60 -16.04
N LEU A 122 13.80 6.52 -16.51
CA LEU A 122 13.78 6.13 -17.93
C LEU A 122 12.87 7.01 -18.80
N GLY A 123 12.18 7.99 -18.21
CA GLY A 123 11.28 8.90 -18.92
C GLY A 123 9.81 8.46 -18.91
N MET A 124 9.43 7.48 -18.07
CA MET A 124 8.01 7.17 -17.89
C MET A 124 7.32 8.20 -17.00
N ASN A 125 6.13 8.63 -17.40
CA ASN A 125 5.26 9.48 -16.58
C ASN A 125 4.50 8.65 -15.53
N VAL A 126 5.21 8.12 -14.53
CA VAL A 126 4.64 7.24 -13.49
C VAL A 126 4.61 7.87 -12.10
N GLY A 127 4.85 9.19 -11.98
CA GLY A 127 4.86 9.87 -10.67
C GLY A 127 3.54 9.77 -9.89
N PHE A 128 2.41 9.65 -10.59
CA PHE A 128 1.12 9.39 -9.97
C PHE A 128 1.06 8.02 -9.29
N LEU A 129 1.77 7.01 -9.81
CA LEU A 129 1.86 5.69 -9.18
C LEU A 129 2.69 5.75 -7.90
N CYS A 130 3.81 6.48 -7.88
CA CYS A 130 4.60 6.69 -6.65
C CYS A 130 3.74 7.35 -5.57
N THR A 131 3.01 8.41 -5.94
CA THR A 131 2.12 9.14 -5.03
C THR A 131 1.01 8.22 -4.48
N ASN A 132 0.40 7.41 -5.34
CA ASN A 132 -0.61 6.45 -4.91
C ASN A 132 -0.03 5.37 -3.99
N LEU A 133 1.17 4.88 -4.30
CA LEU A 133 1.86 3.87 -3.50
C LEU A 133 2.14 4.40 -2.07
N GLN A 134 2.67 5.62 -1.95
CA GLN A 134 2.89 6.30 -0.66
C GLN A 134 1.58 6.52 0.10
N ARG A 135 0.49 6.87 -0.60
CA ARG A 135 -0.83 7.00 0.03
C ARG A 135 -1.31 5.66 0.61
N PHE A 136 -1.10 4.55 -0.10
CA PHE A 136 -1.41 3.23 0.43
C PHE A 136 -0.61 2.90 1.68
N GLU A 137 0.70 3.17 1.67
CA GLU A 137 1.56 2.98 2.85
C GLU A 137 1.02 3.72 4.08
N ASN A 138 0.70 5.02 3.93
CA ASN A 138 0.15 5.83 5.01
C ASN A 138 -1.14 5.25 5.58
N LEU A 139 -2.06 4.81 4.72
CA LEU A 139 -3.33 4.20 5.15
C LEU A 139 -3.11 2.89 5.93
N VAL A 140 -2.12 2.09 5.50
CA VAL A 140 -1.75 0.85 6.19
C VAL A 140 -1.21 1.19 7.59
N SER A 141 -0.28 2.14 7.69
CA SER A 141 0.29 2.58 8.97
C SER A 141 -0.76 3.14 9.94
N GLU A 142 -1.70 3.96 9.43
CA GLU A 142 -2.79 4.53 10.23
C GLU A 142 -3.71 3.43 10.78
N SER A 143 -4.09 2.46 9.95
CA SER A 143 -4.95 1.34 10.37
C SER A 143 -4.30 0.48 11.46
N GLU A 144 -2.99 0.26 11.37
CA GLU A 144 -2.25 -0.48 12.38
C GLU A 144 -2.20 0.30 13.70
N HIS A 145 -1.93 1.60 13.65
CA HIS A 145 -1.93 2.46 14.82
C HIS A 145 -3.29 2.42 15.55
N GLU A 146 -4.40 2.54 14.82
CA GLU A 146 -5.75 2.45 15.39
C GLU A 146 -6.01 1.09 16.05
N ARG A 147 -5.57 0.00 15.41
CA ARG A 147 -5.70 -1.36 15.94
C ARG A 147 -4.92 -1.52 17.25
N TYR A 148 -3.69 -1.01 17.32
CA TYR A 148 -2.90 -1.02 18.56
C TYR A 148 -3.52 -0.16 19.66
N ALA A 149 -4.01 1.04 19.33
CA ALA A 149 -4.67 1.92 20.28
C ALA A 149 -5.93 1.26 20.88
N LYS A 150 -6.73 0.58 20.06
CA LYS A 150 -7.90 -0.18 20.50
C LYS A 150 -7.53 -1.29 21.47
N LYS A 151 -6.56 -2.15 21.11
CA LYS A 151 -6.08 -3.23 21.98
C LYS A 151 -5.56 -2.70 23.33
N ARG A 152 -4.86 -1.57 23.32
CA ARG A 152 -4.36 -0.94 24.55
C ARG A 152 -5.50 -0.45 25.44
N LYS A 153 -6.54 0.17 24.86
CA LYS A 153 -7.74 0.59 25.61
C LYS A 153 -8.47 -0.60 26.23
N GLU A 154 -8.63 -1.70 25.48
CA GLU A 154 -9.25 -2.93 25.97
C GLU A 154 -8.46 -3.55 27.12
N ALA A 155 -7.13 -3.63 27.00
CA ALA A 155 -6.26 -4.15 28.06
C ALA A 155 -6.30 -3.29 29.33
N LEU A 156 -6.33 -1.96 29.19
CA LEU A 156 -6.48 -1.06 30.33
C LEU A 156 -7.85 -1.22 31.02
N ALA A 157 -8.92 -1.35 30.24
CA ALA A 157 -10.26 -1.56 30.79
C ALA A 157 -10.36 -2.89 31.54
N GLU A 158 -9.72 -3.95 31.04
CA GLU A 158 -9.65 -5.24 31.74
C GLU A 158 -8.82 -5.15 33.03
N PHE A 159 -7.69 -4.44 33.00
CA PHE A 159 -6.89 -4.19 34.19
C PHE A 159 -7.68 -3.48 35.29
N VAL A 160 -8.40 -2.41 34.95
CA VAL A 160 -9.24 -1.66 35.90
C VAL A 160 -10.34 -2.55 36.49
N ARG A 161 -11.02 -3.36 35.66
CA ARG A 161 -12.02 -4.34 36.14
C ARG A 161 -11.42 -5.34 37.13
N MET A 162 -10.21 -5.83 36.84
CA MET A 162 -9.53 -6.78 37.72
C MET A 162 -9.16 -6.16 39.07
N GLU A 163 -8.70 -4.91 39.08
CA GLU A 163 -8.42 -4.19 40.33
C GLU A 163 -9.68 -3.96 41.15
N GLU A 164 -10.79 -3.58 40.50
CA GLU A 164 -12.08 -3.41 41.16
C GLU A 164 -12.58 -4.73 41.76
N TRP A 165 -12.47 -5.84 41.02
CA TRP A 165 -12.82 -7.16 41.51
C TRP A 165 -12.01 -7.56 42.75
N LYS A 166 -10.70 -7.33 42.75
CA LYS A 166 -9.85 -7.57 43.94
C LYS A 166 -10.29 -6.74 45.13
N ARG A 167 -10.69 -5.50 44.90
CA ARG A 167 -11.18 -4.60 45.97
C ARG A 167 -12.52 -5.08 46.53
N LEU A 168 -13.43 -5.51 45.67
CA LEU A 168 -14.72 -6.10 46.06
C LEU A 168 -14.53 -7.40 46.85
N ASP A 169 -13.58 -8.25 46.47
CA ASP A 169 -13.27 -9.48 47.19
C ASP A 169 -12.81 -9.21 48.63
N VAL A 170 -11.93 -8.22 48.83
CA VAL A 170 -11.52 -7.77 50.17
C VAL A 170 -12.72 -7.29 50.99
N VAL A 171 -13.60 -6.48 50.39
CA VAL A 171 -14.82 -5.99 51.05
C VAL A 171 -15.74 -7.15 51.42
N LEU A 172 -15.98 -8.09 50.50
CA LEU A 172 -16.82 -9.27 50.71
C LEU A 172 -16.31 -10.12 51.89
N LEU A 173 -15.01 -10.41 51.93
CA LEU A 173 -14.39 -11.16 53.03
C LEU A 173 -14.56 -10.44 54.37
N SER A 174 -14.41 -9.10 54.38
CA SER A 174 -14.60 -8.31 55.60
C SER A 174 -16.05 -8.35 56.11
N LEU A 175 -17.03 -8.23 55.20
CA LEU A 175 -18.46 -8.28 55.53
C LEU A 175 -18.86 -9.66 56.03
N LYS A 176 -18.37 -10.73 55.39
CA LYS A 176 -18.61 -12.11 55.82
C LYS A 176 -18.09 -12.36 57.23
N ARG A 177 -16.88 -11.85 57.54
CA ARG A 177 -16.30 -11.94 58.89
C ARG A 177 -17.18 -11.21 59.92
N ARG A 178 -17.58 -9.96 59.63
CA ARG A 178 -18.44 -9.16 60.50
C ARG A 178 -19.79 -9.82 60.74
N SER A 179 -20.44 -10.31 59.69
CA SER A 179 -21.71 -11.03 59.80
C SER A 179 -21.60 -12.24 60.72
N LYS A 180 -20.54 -13.05 60.59
CA LYS A 180 -20.30 -14.20 61.47
C LYS A 180 -20.13 -13.78 62.93
N THR A 181 -19.37 -12.72 63.20
CA THR A 181 -19.19 -12.19 64.56
C THR A 181 -20.51 -11.70 65.16
N HIS A 182 -21.33 -10.99 64.39
CA HIS A 182 -22.64 -10.52 64.87
C HIS A 182 -23.59 -11.70 65.16
N MET A 183 -23.57 -12.74 64.33
CA MET A 183 -24.35 -13.96 64.56
C MET A 183 -23.95 -14.67 65.86
N GLN A 184 -22.64 -14.79 66.11
CA GLN A 184 -22.13 -15.38 67.36
C GLN A 184 -22.61 -14.60 68.59
N LYS A 185 -22.49 -13.27 68.57
CA LYS A 185 -22.97 -12.42 69.67
C LYS A 185 -24.47 -12.55 69.90
N PHE A 186 -25.26 -12.65 68.82
CA PHE A 186 -26.70 -12.86 68.94
C PHE A 186 -27.03 -14.20 69.59
N GLN A 187 -26.33 -15.28 69.20
CA GLN A 187 -26.50 -16.60 69.82
C GLN A 187 -26.05 -16.62 71.29
N GLU A 188 -24.98 -15.91 71.64
CA GLU A 188 -24.52 -15.78 73.02
C GLU A 188 -25.58 -15.08 73.89
N GLU A 189 -26.20 -14.02 73.39
CA GLU A 189 -27.26 -13.30 74.10
C GLU A 189 -28.55 -14.13 74.22
N ASP A 190 -28.95 -14.84 73.16
CA ASP A 190 -30.14 -15.71 73.14
C ASP A 190 -30.03 -16.89 74.13
N ASN A 191 -28.82 -17.35 74.42
CA ASN A 191 -28.56 -18.44 75.37
C ASN A 191 -28.20 -17.95 76.78
N ALA A 192 -28.29 -16.64 77.06
CA ALA A 192 -27.89 -16.11 78.35
C ALA A 192 -28.93 -16.43 79.46
N PRO A 193 -28.51 -16.61 80.72
CA PRO A 193 -29.36 -17.21 81.77
C PRO A 193 -30.29 -16.21 82.47
N TRP A 194 -30.61 -15.08 81.82
CA TRP A 194 -31.40 -13.99 82.38
C TRP A 194 -32.88 -14.06 82.03
#